data_AF-A0A8S1QRL8-F1
#
_entry.id   AF-A0A8S1QRL8-F1
#
_cell.length_a   1.000
_cell.length_b   1.000
_cell.length_c   1.000
_cell.angle_alpha   90.00
_cell.angle_beta   90.00
_cell.angle_gamma   90.00
#
_symmetry.space_group_name_H-M   'P 1'
#
loop_
_entity.id
_entity.type
_entity.pdbx_description
1 polymer ?
#
loop_
_entity_poly.entity_id
_entity_poly.type
_entity_poly.pdbx_seq_one_letter_code
_entity_poly.pdbx_strand_id
1 'polypeptide(L)'
;MAFQYELMYLTMYAGVGLAFIVFFPLPRIIRKPLVRGLEIILTNSIISKGLYLILSWSLFLFLSAVNENQDLGKDLIGQKAQRDSFVQGVSYYEMEKTINQTRMKMFYSQRNIYLTLFNLIIFGVVFTYLKGLVKYDNLLDKEDKLKKQMNVPKGAVENVKQQSGN
;
A
#
# COMPACT_ATOMS: atom_id res chain seq x y z
N MET A 1 -7.91 -0.97 21.30
CA MET A 1 -8.45 -1.99 20.36
C MET A 1 -9.33 -1.37 19.28
N ALA A 2 -10.51 -0.78 19.57
CA ALA A 2 -11.41 -0.24 18.53
C ALA A 2 -10.74 0.78 17.58
N PHE A 3 -10.05 1.78 18.12
CA PHE A 3 -9.34 2.80 17.33
C PHE A 3 -8.25 2.22 16.41
N GLN A 4 -7.51 1.20 16.87
CA GLN A 4 -6.48 0.55 16.05
C GLN A 4 -7.10 -0.17 14.84
N TYR A 5 -8.26 -0.80 15.03
CA TYR A 5 -9.00 -1.46 13.95
C TYR A 5 -9.57 -0.46 12.95
N GLU A 6 -10.22 0.60 13.44
CA GLU A 6 -10.76 1.65 12.58
C GLU A 6 -9.66 2.30 11.74
N LEU A 7 -8.51 2.60 12.35
CA LEU A 7 -7.36 3.15 11.63
C LEU A 7 -6.82 2.17 10.57
N MET A 8 -6.81 0.86 10.86
CA MET A 8 -6.36 -0.18 9.94
C MET A 8 -7.31 -0.35 8.74
N TYR A 9 -8.62 -0.26 8.96
CA TYR A 9 -9.61 -0.25 7.87
C TYR A 9 -9.61 1.06 7.09
N LEU A 10 -9.44 2.21 7.74
CA LEU A 10 -9.36 3.50 7.08
C LEU A 10 -8.14 3.56 6.15
N THR A 11 -6.98 3.09 6.63
CA THR A 11 -5.76 2.98 5.81
C THR A 11 -5.95 2.00 4.66
N MET A 12 -6.68 0.89 4.86
CA MET A 12 -7.06 -0.02 3.79
C MET A 12 -7.91 0.66 2.72
N TYR A 13 -8.99 1.36 3.10
CA TYR A 13 -9.84 2.05 2.13
C TYR A 13 -9.08 3.13 1.37
N ALA A 14 -8.20 3.88 2.05
CA ALA A 14 -7.32 4.84 1.40
C ALA A 14 -6.36 4.17 0.42
N GLY A 15 -5.74 3.05 0.82
CA GLY A 15 -4.84 2.27 -0.03
C GLY A 15 -5.53 1.71 -1.28
N VAL A 16 -6.73 1.16 -1.13
CA VAL A 16 -7.55 0.65 -2.25
C VAL A 16 -7.99 1.79 -3.17
N GLY A 17 -8.41 2.93 -2.62
CA GLY A 17 -8.76 4.12 -3.41
C GLY A 17 -7.58 4.63 -4.23
N LEU A 18 -6.40 4.74 -3.62
CA LEU A 18 -5.17 5.12 -4.32
C LEU A 18 -4.79 4.09 -5.39
N ALA A 19 -4.89 2.80 -5.08
CA ALA A 19 -4.64 1.73 -6.04
C ALA A 19 -5.59 1.83 -7.24
N PHE A 20 -6.87 2.13 -7.03
CA PHE A 20 -7.80 2.34 -8.11
C PHE A 20 -7.36 3.50 -9.01
N ILE A 21 -7.00 4.65 -8.45
CA ILE A 21 -6.55 5.80 -9.24
C ILE A 21 -5.27 5.49 -10.04
N VAL A 22 -4.35 4.73 -9.44
CA VAL A 22 -3.02 4.49 -9.99
C VAL A 22 -2.99 3.34 -11.00
N PHE A 23 -3.74 2.26 -10.78
CA PHE A 23 -3.78 1.08 -11.66
C PHE A 23 -4.86 1.15 -12.73
N PHE A 24 -5.85 2.04 -12.61
CA PHE A 24 -6.87 2.13 -13.65
C PHE A 24 -6.24 2.56 -14.98
N PRO A 25 -6.49 1.83 -16.08
CA PRO A 25 -5.92 2.13 -17.39
C PRO A 25 -6.59 3.38 -18.00
N LEU A 26 -6.21 4.56 -17.49
CA LEU A 26 -6.70 5.84 -17.97
C LEU A 26 -5.95 6.31 -19.22
N PRO A 27 -6.63 6.96 -20.17
CA PRO A 27 -5.98 7.67 -21.27
C PRO A 27 -4.94 8.68 -20.75
N ARG A 28 -3.80 8.79 -21.43
CA ARG A 28 -2.65 9.63 -21.00
C ARG A 28 -3.05 11.07 -20.67
N ILE A 29 -4.02 11.64 -21.40
CA ILE A 29 -4.52 13.02 -21.21
C ILE A 29 -5.07 13.24 -19.79
N ILE A 30 -5.76 12.24 -19.23
CA ILE A 30 -6.39 12.29 -17.91
C ILE A 30 -5.43 11.74 -16.84
N ARG A 31 -4.72 10.66 -17.17
CA ARG A 31 -3.79 10.00 -16.25
C ARG A 31 -2.66 10.92 -15.80
N LYS A 32 -2.04 11.64 -16.75
CA LYS A 32 -0.87 12.48 -16.50
C LYS A 32 -1.09 13.58 -15.45
N PRO A 33 -2.15 14.42 -15.52
CA PRO A 33 -2.39 15.42 -14.49
C PRO A 33 -2.73 14.79 -13.13
N LEU A 34 -3.46 13.67 -13.10
CA LEU A 34 -3.77 12.95 -11.86
C LEU A 34 -2.51 12.38 -11.19
N VAL A 35 -1.67 11.68 -11.96
CA VAL A 35 -0.42 11.06 -11.49
C VAL A 35 0.56 12.13 -11.01
N ARG A 36 0.72 13.24 -11.75
CA ARG A 36 1.57 14.37 -11.30
C ARG A 36 1.01 15.06 -10.06
N GLY A 37 -0.32 15.23 -9.97
CA GLY A 37 -0.95 15.78 -8.78
C GLY A 37 -0.68 14.90 -7.55
N LEU A 38 -0.87 13.58 -7.69
CA LEU A 38 -0.54 12.60 -6.65
C LEU A 38 0.95 12.61 -6.31
N GLU A 39 1.85 12.67 -7.29
CA GLU A 39 3.28 12.78 -7.06
C GLU A 39 3.62 14.02 -6.20
N ILE A 40 3.07 15.19 -6.54
CA ILE A 40 3.33 16.43 -5.78
C ILE A 40 2.86 16.29 -4.33
N ILE A 41 1.66 15.76 -4.11
CA ILE A 41 1.10 15.53 -2.78
C ILE A 41 1.97 14.53 -2.00
N LEU A 42 2.40 13.44 -2.64
CA LEU A 42 3.17 12.37 -2.00
C LEU A 42 4.65 12.69 -1.82
N THR A 43 5.18 13.66 -2.57
CA THR A 43 6.56 14.16 -2.43
C THR A 43 6.66 15.29 -1.41
N ASN A 44 5.52 15.84 -0.97
CA ASN A 44 5.49 16.78 0.14
C ASN A 44 6.06 16.13 1.40
N SER A 45 7.11 16.74 1.97
CA SER A 45 7.84 16.25 3.14
C SER A 45 6.94 15.88 4.32
N ILE A 46 5.88 16.64 4.56
CA ILE A 46 4.96 16.40 5.68
C ILE A 46 4.13 15.14 5.41
N ILE A 47 3.55 15.04 4.23
CA ILE A 47 2.67 13.93 3.84
C ILE A 47 3.47 12.65 3.68
N SER A 48 4.66 12.72 3.07
CA SER A 48 5.56 11.57 2.92
C SER A 48 5.98 11.02 4.28
N LYS A 49 6.33 11.88 5.24
CA LYS A 49 6.66 11.46 6.62
C LYS A 49 5.46 10.82 7.31
N GLY A 50 4.27 11.40 7.17
CA GLY A 50 3.03 10.82 7.70
C GLY A 50 2.78 9.42 7.15
N LEU A 51 2.96 9.23 5.84
CA LEU A 51 2.82 7.92 5.19
C LEU A 51 3.86 6.90 5.66
N TYR A 52 5.14 7.30 5.78
CA TYR A 52 6.17 6.41 6.33
C TYR A 52 5.89 6.01 7.78
N LEU A 53 5.31 6.92 8.56
CA LEU A 53 4.90 6.63 9.94
C LEU A 53 3.73 5.64 9.98
N ILE A 54 2.73 5.82 9.12
CA ILE A 54 1.59 4.89 8.98
C ILE A 54 2.07 3.51 8.50
N LEU A 55 3.00 3.45 7.55
CA LEU A 55 3.56 2.18 7.05
C LEU A 55 4.42 1.50 8.10
N SER A 56 5.30 2.24 8.78
CA SER A 56 6.10 1.70 9.89
C SER A 56 5.21 1.18 11.02
N TRP A 57 4.14 1.91 11.34
CA TRP A 57 3.13 1.48 12.30
C TRP A 57 2.39 0.21 11.84
N SER A 58 2.01 0.13 10.56
CA SER A 58 1.37 -1.07 10.00
C SER A 58 2.30 -2.28 10.02
N LEU A 59 3.60 -2.08 9.78
CA LEU A 59 4.63 -3.11 9.91
C LEU A 59 4.79 -3.58 11.35
N PHE A 60 4.80 -2.65 12.31
CA PHE A 60 4.83 -2.99 13.73
C PHE A 60 3.62 -3.83 14.13
N LEU A 61 2.42 -3.42 13.72
CA LEU A 61 1.19 -4.19 13.97
C LEU A 61 1.20 -5.57 13.32
N PHE A 62 1.75 -5.68 12.10
CA PHE A 62 1.93 -6.97 11.42
C PHE A 62 2.82 -7.90 12.24
N LEU A 63 4.00 -7.44 12.66
CA LEU A 63 4.92 -8.24 13.46
C LEU A 63 4.30 -8.62 14.81
N SER A 64 3.59 -7.69 15.45
CA SER A 64 2.88 -7.94 16.71
C SER A 64 1.81 -9.03 16.54
N ALA A 65 1.02 -8.98 15.47
CA ALA A 65 -0.02 -9.96 15.20
C ALA A 65 0.57 -11.34 14.84
N VAL A 66 1.68 -11.37 14.08
CA VAL A 66 2.40 -12.62 13.81
C VAL A 66 2.89 -13.27 15.11
N ASN A 67 3.47 -12.48 16.00
CA ASN A 67 3.96 -12.99 17.29
C ASN A 67 2.81 -13.51 18.16
N GLU A 68 1.72 -12.73 18.29
CA GLU A 68 0.52 -13.16 19.03
C GLU A 68 -0.06 -14.46 18.47
N ASN A 69 -0.16 -14.60 17.15
CA ASN A 69 -0.68 -15.80 16.51
C ASN A 69 0.22 -17.03 16.77
N GLN A 70 1.54 -16.87 16.82
CA GLN A 70 2.46 -17.94 17.18
C GLN A 70 2.28 -18.38 18.64
N ASP A 71 2.16 -17.43 19.56
CA ASP A 71 1.98 -17.74 20.98
C ASP A 71 0.62 -18.41 21.24
N LEU A 72 -0.46 -17.92 20.64
CA LEU A 72 -1.77 -18.57 20.67
C LEU A 72 -1.74 -19.99 20.07
N GLY A 73 -0.89 -20.23 19.07
CA GLY A 73 -0.66 -21.55 18.49
C GLY A 73 0.00 -22.51 19.47
N LYS A 74 1.02 -22.06 20.20
CA LYS A 74 1.66 -22.85 21.26
C LYS A 74 0.66 -23.15 22.38
N ASP A 75 -0.14 -22.16 22.79
CA ASP A 75 -1.18 -22.32 23.81
C ASP A 75 -2.22 -23.38 23.39
N LEU A 76 -2.67 -23.37 22.14
CA LEU A 76 -3.60 -24.37 21.61
C LEU A 76 -3.02 -25.78 21.62
N ILE A 77 -1.74 -25.94 21.29
CA ILE A 77 -1.05 -27.24 21.33
C ILE A 77 -0.94 -27.72 22.79
N GLY A 78 -0.57 -26.82 23.72
CA GLY A 78 -0.50 -27.12 25.14
C GLY A 78 -1.86 -27.49 25.75
N GLN A 79 -2.91 -26.76 25.41
CA GLN A 79 -4.28 -27.05 25.84
C GLN A 79 -4.80 -28.38 25.27
N LYS A 80 -4.45 -28.72 24.02
CA LYS A 80 -4.79 -30.00 23.41
C LYS A 80 -4.06 -31.16 24.10
N ALA A 81 -2.76 -31.02 24.38
CA ALA A 81 -2.00 -32.02 25.13
C ALA A 81 -2.55 -32.22 26.55
N GLN A 82 -2.97 -31.13 27.23
CA GLN A 82 -3.68 -31.22 28.51
C GLN A 82 -5.00 -31.97 28.39
N ARG A 83 -5.83 -31.66 27.38
CA ARG A 83 -7.09 -32.38 27.12
C ARG A 83 -6.88 -33.87 26.93
N ASP A 84 -5.86 -34.27 26.17
CA ASP A 84 -5.57 -35.67 25.88
C ASP A 84 -4.95 -36.40 27.10
N SER A 85 -4.37 -35.66 28.05
CA SER A 85 -3.79 -36.19 29.30
C SER A 85 -4.77 -36.24 30.48
N PHE A 86 -5.93 -35.59 30.38
CA PHE A 86 -6.89 -35.50 31.48
C PHE A 86 -7.79 -36.74 31.57
N VAL A 87 -7.42 -37.65 32.46
CA VAL A 87 -8.29 -38.68 33.03
C VAL A 87 -8.85 -38.11 34.35
N GLN A 88 -10.15 -37.79 34.35
CA GLN A 88 -10.98 -37.46 35.54
C GLN A 88 -10.62 -36.17 36.33
N GLY A 89 -11.48 -35.14 36.27
CA GLY A 89 -11.61 -34.17 37.38
C GLY A 89 -11.87 -32.69 37.05
N VAL A 90 -11.50 -32.20 35.85
CA VAL A 90 -11.80 -30.82 35.44
C VAL A 90 -13.04 -30.82 34.54
N SER A 91 -13.96 -29.89 34.76
CA SER A 91 -15.17 -29.71 33.94
C SER A 91 -14.76 -29.58 32.46
N TYR A 92 -15.08 -30.61 31.68
CA TYR A 92 -14.82 -30.66 30.23
C TYR A 92 -15.32 -29.39 29.52
N TYR A 93 -16.42 -28.82 30.03
CA TYR A 93 -17.01 -27.56 29.58
C TYR A 93 -16.09 -26.34 29.75
N GLU A 94 -15.37 -26.21 30.88
CA GLU A 94 -14.47 -25.07 31.10
C GLU A 94 -13.22 -25.13 30.22
N MET A 95 -12.71 -26.35 29.99
CA MET A 95 -11.60 -26.58 29.07
C MET A 95 -12.00 -26.29 27.63
N GLU A 96 -13.16 -26.76 27.19
CA GLU A 96 -13.69 -26.51 25.85
C GLU A 96 -14.00 -25.02 25.61
N LYS A 97 -14.54 -24.32 26.62
CA LYS A 97 -14.72 -22.86 26.59
C LYS A 97 -13.39 -22.13 26.40
N THR A 98 -12.35 -22.53 27.12
CA THR A 98 -11.02 -21.91 27.03
C THR A 98 -10.39 -22.15 25.66
N ILE A 99 -10.45 -23.38 25.15
CA ILE A 99 -9.97 -23.72 23.80
C ILE A 99 -10.69 -22.90 22.73
N ASN A 100 -12.02 -22.77 22.82
CA ASN A 100 -12.79 -21.97 21.89
C ASN A 100 -12.46 -20.47 21.97
N GLN A 101 -12.20 -19.94 23.17
CA GLN A 101 -11.72 -18.57 23.32
C GLN A 101 -10.34 -18.36 22.68
N THR A 102 -9.41 -19.29 22.86
CA THR A 102 -8.08 -19.23 22.22
C THR A 102 -8.20 -19.32 20.70
N ARG A 103 -9.07 -20.20 20.16
CA ARG A 103 -9.35 -20.29 18.72
C ARG A 103 -9.93 -18.99 18.16
N MET A 104 -10.84 -18.34 18.88
CA MET A 104 -11.39 -17.05 18.48
C MET A 104 -10.32 -15.96 18.45
N LYS A 105 -9.47 -15.88 19.48
CA LYS A 105 -8.32 -14.95 19.50
C LYS A 105 -7.37 -15.19 18.34
N MET A 106 -7.08 -16.46 18.04
CA MET A 106 -6.24 -16.85 16.90
C MET A 106 -6.83 -16.37 15.57
N PHE A 107 -8.14 -16.59 15.35
CA PHE A 107 -8.83 -16.10 14.16
C PHE A 107 -8.71 -14.58 14.01
N TYR A 108 -8.92 -13.81 15.09
CA TYR A 108 -8.76 -12.35 15.04
C TYR A 108 -7.32 -11.93 14.76
N SER A 109 -6.34 -12.61 15.37
CA SER A 109 -4.92 -12.34 15.12
C SER A 109 -4.56 -12.61 13.66
N GLN A 110 -4.98 -13.74 13.09
CA GLN A 110 -4.81 -14.05 11.66
C GLN A 110 -5.45 -13.01 10.74
N ARG A 111 -6.69 -12.59 11.03
CA ARG A 111 -7.35 -11.51 10.29
C ARG A 111 -6.49 -10.24 10.28
N ASN A 112 -5.91 -9.88 11.41
CA ASN A 112 -5.08 -8.69 11.53
C ASN A 112 -3.75 -8.84 10.76
N ILE A 113 -3.14 -10.03 10.76
CA ILE A 113 -1.97 -10.34 9.91
C ILE A 113 -2.32 -10.09 8.45
N TYR A 114 -3.43 -10.63 7.96
CA TYR A 114 -3.83 -10.44 6.56
C TYR A 114 -4.11 -8.98 6.21
N LEU A 115 -4.81 -8.26 7.09
CA LEU A 115 -5.16 -6.85 6.83
C LEU A 115 -3.93 -5.94 6.82
N THR A 116 -3.02 -6.13 7.78
CA THR A 116 -1.77 -5.36 7.86
C THR A 116 -0.83 -5.69 6.70
N LEU A 117 -0.70 -6.97 6.34
CA LEU A 117 0.09 -7.40 5.19
C LEU A 117 -0.46 -6.83 3.88
N PHE A 118 -1.78 -6.90 3.70
CA PHE A 118 -2.44 -6.32 2.53
C PHE A 118 -2.19 -4.82 2.42
N ASN A 119 -2.30 -4.08 3.54
CA ASN A 119 -1.98 -2.65 3.57
C ASN A 119 -0.52 -2.37 3.18
N LEU A 120 0.43 -3.10 3.73
CA LEU A 120 1.85 -2.92 3.38
C LEU A 120 2.09 -3.16 1.89
N ILE A 121 1.51 -4.22 1.33
CA ILE A 121 1.65 -4.56 -0.09
C ILE A 121 0.99 -3.49 -0.96
N ILE A 122 -0.27 -3.13 -0.70
CA ILE A 122 -1.01 -2.22 -1.59
C ILE A 122 -0.31 -0.86 -1.67
N PHE A 123 0.11 -0.30 -0.54
CA PHE A 123 0.85 0.95 -0.53
C PHE A 123 2.21 0.80 -1.18
N GLY A 124 2.95 -0.28 -0.91
CA GLY A 124 4.24 -0.54 -1.55
C GLY A 124 4.16 -0.59 -3.08
N VAL A 125 3.19 -1.36 -3.60
CA VAL A 125 2.97 -1.48 -5.05
C VAL A 125 2.48 -0.16 -5.64
N VAL A 126 1.55 0.55 -4.99
CA VAL A 126 1.08 1.87 -5.43
C VAL A 126 2.23 2.87 -5.55
N PHE A 127 3.09 2.99 -4.54
CA PHE A 127 4.21 3.93 -4.58
C PHE A 127 5.23 3.57 -5.65
N THR A 128 5.51 2.28 -5.80
CA THR A 128 6.48 1.79 -6.79
C THR A 128 5.96 2.05 -8.20
N TYR A 129 4.70 1.72 -8.45
CA TYR A 129 4.08 1.89 -9.76
C TYR A 129 3.86 3.37 -10.11
N LEU A 130 3.46 4.21 -9.15
CA LEU A 130 3.31 5.65 -9.34
C LEU A 130 4.64 6.28 -9.79
N LYS A 131 5.76 5.97 -9.12
CA LYS A 131 7.10 6.45 -9.53
C LYS A 131 7.46 5.96 -10.94
N GLY A 132 7.10 4.71 -11.28
CA GLY A 132 7.28 4.15 -12.62
C GLY A 132 6.49 4.92 -13.69
N LEU A 133 5.21 5.21 -13.43
CA LEU A 133 4.35 5.97 -14.33
C LEU A 133 4.86 7.40 -14.57
N VAL A 134 5.27 8.10 -13.52
CA VAL A 134 5.85 9.44 -13.63
C VAL A 134 7.09 9.41 -14.53
N LYS A 135 7.99 8.46 -14.29
CA LYS A 135 9.21 8.31 -15.09
C LYS A 135 8.88 8.03 -16.56
N TYR A 136 7.91 7.17 -16.81
CA TYR A 136 7.43 6.84 -18.15
C TYR A 136 6.85 8.06 -18.88
N ASP A 137 5.95 8.81 -18.23
CA ASP A 137 5.34 10.01 -18.82
C ASP A 137 6.39 11.11 -19.09
N ASN A 138 7.43 11.22 -18.25
CA ASN A 138 8.54 12.15 -18.46
C ASN A 138 9.46 11.76 -19.62
N LEU A 139 9.67 10.46 -19.88
CA LEU A 139 10.42 9.98 -21.04
C LEU A 139 9.66 10.28 -22.34
N LEU A 140 8.36 9.99 -22.38
CA LEU A 140 7.53 10.32 -23.54
C LEU A 140 7.48 11.83 -23.82
N ASP A 141 7.39 12.66 -22.78
CA ASP A 141 7.44 14.12 -22.96
C ASP A 141 8.76 14.61 -23.56
N LYS A 142 9.89 13.94 -23.26
CA LYS A 142 11.19 14.25 -23.87
C LYS A 142 11.22 13.84 -25.33
N GLU A 143 10.71 12.65 -25.67
CA GLU A 143 10.61 12.19 -27.05
C GLU A 143 9.70 13.09 -27.90
N ASP A 144 8.54 13.49 -27.35
CA ASP A 144 7.59 14.38 -28.01
C ASP A 144 8.23 15.77 -28.30
N LYS A 145 9.05 16.28 -27.37
CA LYS A 145 9.81 17.53 -27.56
C LYS A 145 10.91 17.38 -28.62
N LEU A 146 11.66 16.29 -28.62
CA LEU A 146 12.71 16.02 -29.61
C LEU A 146 12.12 15.89 -31.01
N LYS A 147 11.01 15.16 -31.18
CA LYS A 147 10.31 15.06 -32.47
C LYS A 147 9.82 16.41 -32.98
N LYS A 148 9.29 17.27 -32.10
CA LYS A 148 8.89 18.64 -32.47
C LYS A 148 10.07 19.50 -32.88
N GLN A 149 11.24 19.37 -32.24
CA GLN A 149 12.45 20.09 -32.62
C GLN A 149 13.05 19.61 -33.95
N MET A 150 12.98 18.32 -34.25
CA MET A 150 13.43 17.76 -35.54
C MET A 150 12.49 18.12 -36.71
N ASN A 151 11.20 18.33 -36.45
CA ASN A 151 10.21 18.74 -37.45
C ASN A 151 10.10 20.27 -37.65
N VAL A 152 10.96 21.09 -37.01
CA VAL A 152 11.07 22.51 -37.37
C VAL A 152 11.77 22.60 -38.73
N PRO A 153 11.10 23.05 -39.81
CA PRO A 153 11.74 23.20 -41.10
C PRO A 153 12.86 24.23 -40.97
N LYS A 154 14.06 23.88 -41.44
CA LYS A 154 15.24 24.78 -41.50
C LYS A 154 14.97 26.12 -42.22
N GLY A 155 13.85 26.26 -42.94
CA GLY A 155 13.50 27.46 -43.71
C GLY A 155 12.88 28.64 -42.94
N ALA A 156 12.56 28.51 -41.64
CA ALA A 156 11.97 29.63 -40.88
C ALA A 156 13.01 30.63 -40.33
N VAL A 157 14.31 30.29 -40.37
CA VAL A 157 15.38 31.13 -39.80
C VAL A 157 16.02 32.04 -40.86
N GLU A 158 15.85 31.76 -42.17
CA GLU A 158 16.39 32.58 -43.25
C GLU A 158 15.56 33.85 -43.55
N ASN A 159 14.24 33.82 -43.33
CA ASN A 159 13.39 34.97 -43.66
C ASN A 159 13.48 36.16 -42.67
N VAL A 160 14.10 36.00 -41.50
CA VAL A 160 14.29 37.11 -40.55
C VAL A 160 15.56 37.92 -40.85
N LYS A 161 16.56 37.32 -41.53
CA LYS A 161 17.78 38.05 -41.91
C LYS A 161 17.67 38.83 -43.23
N GLN A 162 16.72 38.49 -44.10
CA GLN A 162 16.53 39.22 -45.37
C GLN A 162 15.62 40.47 -45.26
N GLN A 163 14.88 40.67 -44.17
CA GLN A 163 14.05 41.87 -43.98
C GLN A 163 14.73 42.99 -43.17
N SER A 164 15.96 42.80 -42.69
CA SER A 164 16.72 43.84 -41.96
C SER A 164 17.77 44.55 -42.82
N GLY A 165 17.75 44.34 -44.14
CA GLY A 165 18.69 44.96 -45.08
C GLY A 165 17.96 45.51 -46.29
N ASN A 166 17.29 46.65 -46.12
CA ASN A 166 17.03 47.66 -47.13
C ASN A 166 16.72 48.98 -46.44
#